data_AF-A0A7C8VMX7-F1
#
_entry.id   AF-A0A7C8VMX7-F1
#
_cell.length_a   1.000
_cell.length_b   1.000
_cell.length_c   1.000
_cell.angle_alpha   90.00
_cell.angle_beta   90.00
_cell.angle_gamma   90.00
#
_symmetry.space_group_name_H-M   'P 1'
#
loop_
_entity.id
_entity.type
_entity.pdbx_description
1 polymer ?
#
loop_
_entity_poly.entity_id
_entity_poly.type
_entity_poly.pdbx_seq_one_letter_code
_entity_poly.pdbx_strand_id
1 'polypeptide(L)'
;MVHGDIKPANFLICQDGKIRLCDFESACPEDEPVGLWGPLIDDLGGTAFTVRYQNKHREQYVPPARNDGWYALAISVWELYTGKTPFESIADTGELRDHLRTGQTVDLAEVKDSETREWIRKILREGGALV
;
A
#
# COMPACT_ATOMS: atom_id res chain seq x y z
N MET A 1 3.28 15.10 -5.52
CA MET A 1 2.37 14.08 -6.08
C MET A 1 2.57 12.78 -5.34
N VAL A 2 1.49 12.12 -4.98
CA VAL A 2 1.40 10.81 -4.34
C VAL A 2 0.62 9.90 -5.28
N HIS A 3 1.06 8.65 -5.48
CA HIS A 3 0.44 7.73 -6.45
C HIS A 3 -0.89 7.13 -5.96
N GLY A 4 -1.03 6.91 -4.64
CA GLY A 4 -2.26 6.42 -4.03
C GLY A 4 -2.52 4.90 -4.09
N ASP A 5 -1.87 4.16 -5.00
CA ASP A 5 -2.09 2.70 -5.17
C ASP A 5 -0.82 1.97 -5.64
N ILE A 6 0.26 2.06 -4.85
CA ILE A 6 1.53 1.36 -5.12
C ILE A 6 1.36 -0.13 -4.81
N LYS A 7 1.48 -0.98 -5.84
CA LYS A 7 1.39 -2.44 -5.74
C LYS A 7 2.08 -3.11 -6.93
N PRO A 8 2.47 -4.39 -6.86
CA PRO A 8 3.13 -5.08 -7.98
C PRO A 8 2.33 -5.09 -9.28
N ALA A 9 1.00 -5.14 -9.21
CA ALA A 9 0.14 -5.06 -10.40
C ALA A 9 0.29 -3.73 -11.18
N ASN A 10 0.80 -2.69 -10.52
CA ASN A 10 1.06 -1.37 -11.11
C ASN A 10 2.54 -1.17 -11.48
N PHE A 11 3.34 -2.23 -11.48
CA PHE A 11 4.77 -2.23 -11.86
C PHE A 11 4.96 -2.86 -13.24
N LEU A 12 5.36 -2.05 -14.22
CA LEU A 12 5.66 -2.52 -15.56
C LEU A 12 7.14 -2.85 -15.70
N ILE A 13 7.45 -4.08 -16.13
CA ILE A 13 8.80 -4.46 -16.56
C ILE A 13 8.95 -4.04 -18.02
N CYS A 14 9.81 -3.06 -18.26
CA CYS A 14 10.05 -2.50 -19.58
C CYS A 14 11.14 -3.29 -20.33
N GLN A 15 11.22 -3.09 -21.66
CA GLN A 15 12.22 -3.76 -22.51
C GLN A 15 13.67 -3.41 -22.12
N ASP A 16 13.89 -2.25 -21.50
CA ASP A 16 15.18 -1.82 -20.96
C ASP A 16 15.54 -2.50 -19.62
N GLY A 17 14.72 -3.46 -19.16
CA GLY A 17 14.88 -4.17 -17.90
C GLY A 17 14.53 -3.35 -16.67
N LYS A 18 14.00 -2.12 -16.83
CA LYS A 18 13.63 -1.25 -15.72
C LYS A 18 12.16 -1.40 -15.35
N ILE A 19 11.86 -1.16 -14.08
CA ILE A 19 10.50 -1.08 -13.57
C ILE A 19 9.99 0.36 -13.71
N ARG A 20 8.74 0.51 -14.16
CA ARG A 20 8.03 1.80 -14.20
C ARG A 20 6.65 1.66 -13.57
N LEU A 21 6.22 2.69 -12.85
CA LEU A 21 4.86 2.76 -12.29
C LEU A 21 3.85 3.05 -13.40
N CYS A 22 2.68 2.43 -13.31
CA CYS A 22 1.50 2.74 -14.11
C CYS A 22 0.27 2.92 -13.22
N ASP A 23 -0.87 3.24 -13.82
CA ASP A 23 -2.16 3.38 -13.14
C ASP A 23 -2.17 4.52 -12.10
N PHE A 24 -2.36 5.75 -12.58
CA PHE A 24 -2.37 6.97 -11.77
C PHE A 24 -3.79 7.45 -11.41
N GLU A 25 -4.80 6.58 -11.49
CA GLU A 25 -6.20 6.98 -11.23
C GLU A 25 -6.40 7.48 -9.79
N SER A 26 -5.63 6.94 -8.84
CA SER A 26 -5.65 7.34 -7.43
C SER A 26 -4.59 8.41 -7.08
N ALA A 27 -3.91 8.97 -8.08
CA ALA A 27 -2.82 9.89 -7.85
C ALA A 27 -3.33 11.31 -7.55
N CYS A 28 -2.69 11.98 -6.59
CA CYS A 28 -3.03 13.35 -6.22
C CYS A 28 -1.79 14.20 -5.91
N PRO A 29 -1.91 15.53 -5.94
CA PRO A 29 -1.00 16.45 -5.25
C PRO A 29 -0.75 16.03 -3.79
N GLU A 30 0.42 16.40 -3.25
CA GLU A 30 0.77 16.08 -1.84
C GLU A 30 -0.03 16.92 -0.85
N ASP A 31 -0.52 18.08 -1.31
CA ASP A 31 -1.35 19.05 -0.62
C ASP A 31 -2.81 19.03 -1.10
N GLU A 32 -3.26 17.90 -1.65
CA GLU A 32 -4.64 17.74 -2.14
C GLU A 32 -5.66 18.07 -1.02
N PRO A 33 -6.61 18.99 -1.25
CA PRO A 33 -7.64 19.29 -0.27
C PRO A 33 -8.61 18.12 -0.10
N VAL A 34 -8.91 17.76 1.16
CA VAL A 34 -9.90 16.71 1.50
C VAL A 34 -11.26 16.93 0.82
N GLY A 35 -11.68 18.20 0.66
CA GLY A 35 -12.95 18.55 0.02
C GLY A 35 -13.03 18.22 -1.47
N LEU A 36 -11.90 18.07 -2.16
CA LEU A 36 -11.84 17.64 -3.57
C LEU A 36 -11.69 16.11 -3.69
N TRP A 37 -11.04 15.49 -2.71
CA TRP A 37 -10.83 14.05 -2.68
C TRP A 37 -12.12 13.24 -2.46
N GLY A 38 -12.98 13.66 -1.53
CA GLY A 38 -14.23 12.95 -1.24
C GLY A 38 -15.10 12.69 -2.48
N PRO A 39 -15.44 13.73 -3.27
CA PRO A 39 -16.19 13.56 -4.51
C PRO A 39 -15.54 12.62 -5.53
N LEU A 40 -14.20 12.61 -5.62
CA LEU A 40 -13.47 11.69 -6.50
C LEU A 40 -13.67 10.24 -6.06
N ILE A 41 -13.62 9.97 -4.75
CA ILE A 41 -13.86 8.63 -4.21
C ILE A 41 -15.29 8.15 -4.49
N ASP A 42 -16.27 9.04 -4.37
CA ASP A 42 -17.66 8.72 -4.67
C ASP A 42 -17.86 8.39 -6.15
N ASP A 43 -17.23 9.13 -7.06
CA ASP A 43 -17.27 8.87 -8.51
C ASP A 43 -16.60 7.53 -8.89
N LEU A 44 -15.54 7.16 -8.15
CA LEU A 44 -14.87 5.85 -8.25
C LEU A 44 -15.61 4.73 -7.50
N GLY A 45 -16.86 4.95 -7.10
CA GLY A 45 -17.71 3.95 -6.45
C GLY A 45 -17.18 3.49 -5.09
N GLY A 46 -16.38 4.32 -4.40
CA GLY A 46 -15.78 4.00 -3.12
C GLY A 46 -14.59 3.02 -3.18
N THR A 47 -14.09 2.70 -4.39
CA THR A 47 -13.09 1.64 -4.62
C THR A 47 -11.80 2.14 -5.26
N ALA A 48 -11.33 3.31 -4.85
CA ALA A 48 -10.20 3.97 -5.49
C ALA A 48 -8.81 3.36 -5.17
N PHE A 49 -8.70 2.31 -4.35
CA PHE A 49 -7.40 1.80 -3.91
C PHE A 49 -7.47 0.39 -3.31
N THR A 50 -6.32 -0.28 -3.29
CA THR A 50 -6.19 -1.66 -2.83
C THR A 50 -5.87 -1.73 -1.33
N VAL A 51 -6.86 -2.12 -0.53
CA VAL A 51 -6.80 -2.13 0.95
C VAL A 51 -5.56 -2.85 1.51
N ARG A 52 -5.12 -3.91 0.85
CA ARG A 52 -4.02 -4.79 1.27
C ARG A 52 -2.65 -4.11 1.41
N TYR A 53 -2.48 -2.93 0.80
CA TYR A 53 -1.22 -2.17 0.83
C TYR A 53 -1.31 -0.94 1.73
N GLN A 54 -2.42 -0.79 2.47
CA GLN A 54 -2.67 0.37 3.31
C GLN A 54 -2.09 0.21 4.70
N ASN A 55 -1.65 1.33 5.29
CA ASN A 55 -1.28 1.36 6.69
C ASN A 55 -2.50 1.48 7.61
N LYS A 56 -2.29 1.32 8.92
CA LYS A 56 -3.36 1.33 9.92
C LYS A 56 -4.09 2.68 10.08
N HIS A 57 -3.48 3.77 9.60
CA HIS A 57 -4.00 5.13 9.70
C HIS A 57 -4.76 5.56 8.44
N ARG A 58 -4.83 4.72 7.42
CA ARG A 58 -5.45 5.08 6.15
C ARG A 58 -6.96 5.25 6.30
N GLU A 59 -7.43 6.42 5.93
CA GLU A 59 -8.85 6.76 5.86
C GLU A 59 -9.28 6.92 4.40
N GLN A 60 -10.43 6.34 4.04
CA GLN A 60 -10.91 6.29 2.66
C GLN A 60 -11.13 7.70 2.05
N TYR A 61 -11.70 8.61 2.83
CA TYR A 61 -12.05 9.97 2.37
C TYR A 61 -10.96 11.01 2.63
N VAL A 62 -9.76 10.59 3.00
CA VAL A 62 -8.60 11.48 3.16
C VAL A 62 -7.63 11.20 2.01
N PRO A 63 -7.02 12.21 1.37
CA PRO A 63 -5.98 11.98 0.36
C PRO A 63 -4.81 11.15 0.89
N PRO A 64 -4.16 10.30 0.06
CA PRO A 64 -3.00 9.55 0.47
C PRO A 64 -1.81 10.47 0.74
N ALA A 65 -1.09 10.20 1.83
CA ALA A 65 0.13 10.89 2.17
C ALA A 65 1.36 10.18 1.57
N ARG A 66 2.49 10.89 1.52
CA ARG A 66 3.78 10.32 1.10
C ARG A 66 4.15 9.03 1.83
N ASN A 67 3.89 8.96 3.13
CA ASN A 67 4.20 7.78 3.95
C ASN A 67 3.31 6.57 3.60
N ASP A 68 2.09 6.80 3.10
CA ASP A 68 1.22 5.72 2.62
C ASP A 68 1.87 5.02 1.43
N GLY A 69 2.48 5.78 0.52
CA GLY A 69 3.22 5.24 -0.62
C GLY A 69 4.45 4.41 -0.21
N TRP A 70 5.21 4.87 0.79
CA TRP A 70 6.34 4.09 1.31
C TRP A 70 5.88 2.79 1.97
N TYR A 71 4.83 2.83 2.77
CA TYR A 71 4.25 1.63 3.38
C TYR A 71 3.79 0.62 2.32
N ALA A 72 3.05 1.09 1.32
CA ALA A 72 2.59 0.28 0.21
C ALA A 72 3.75 -0.34 -0.59
N LEU A 73 4.86 0.41 -0.77
CA LEU A 73 6.08 -0.12 -1.38
C LEU A 73 6.71 -1.23 -0.54
N ALA A 74 6.77 -1.09 0.79
CA ALA A 74 7.31 -2.13 1.66
C ALA A 74 6.50 -3.44 1.58
N ILE A 75 5.17 -3.35 1.54
CA ILE A 75 4.28 -4.50 1.29
C ILE A 75 4.52 -5.08 -0.10
N SER A 76 4.69 -4.24 -1.13
CA SER A 76 4.98 -4.69 -2.49
C SER A 76 6.30 -5.46 -2.59
N VAL A 77 7.35 -5.00 -1.90
CA VAL A 77 8.64 -5.70 -1.84
C VAL A 77 8.49 -7.03 -1.12
N TRP A 78 7.72 -7.10 -0.02
CA TRP A 78 7.43 -8.35 0.66
C TRP A 78 6.72 -9.36 -0.27
N GLU A 79 5.71 -8.91 -1.02
CA GLU A 79 4.97 -9.75 -1.98
C GLU A 79 5.89 -10.26 -3.10
N LEU A 80 6.70 -9.37 -3.68
CA LEU A 80 7.65 -9.75 -4.73
C LEU A 80 8.71 -10.74 -4.22
N TYR A 81 9.19 -10.55 -2.99
CA TYR A 81 10.19 -11.43 -2.39
C TYR A 81 9.63 -12.83 -2.08
N THR A 82 8.40 -12.88 -1.56
CA THR A 82 7.81 -14.14 -1.07
C THR A 82 6.97 -14.86 -2.12
N GLY A 83 6.51 -14.16 -3.14
CA GLY A 83 5.52 -14.64 -4.11
C GLY A 83 4.11 -14.83 -3.52
N LYS A 84 3.86 -14.34 -2.29
CA LYS A 84 2.59 -14.53 -1.57
C LYS A 84 1.72 -13.28 -1.65
N THR A 85 0.42 -13.49 -1.68
CA THR A 85 -0.58 -12.40 -1.70
C THR A 85 -0.75 -11.81 -0.28
N PRO A 86 -0.56 -10.50 -0.03
CA PRO A 86 -0.36 -9.93 1.30
C PRO A 86 -1.25 -10.27 2.50
N PHE A 87 -2.50 -10.67 2.43
CA PHE A 87 -3.30 -11.09 3.60
C PHE A 87 -4.24 -12.18 3.11
N GLU A 88 -3.70 -13.14 2.35
CA GLU A 88 -4.45 -14.11 1.53
C GLU A 88 -5.57 -14.84 2.29
N SER A 89 -5.39 -15.08 3.59
CA SER A 89 -6.39 -15.73 4.44
C SER A 89 -7.61 -14.86 4.77
N ILE A 90 -7.57 -13.55 4.53
CA ILE A 90 -8.65 -12.60 4.83
C ILE A 90 -9.32 -12.21 3.50
N ALA A 91 -10.50 -12.78 3.25
CA ALA A 91 -11.26 -12.56 2.02
C ALA A 91 -12.15 -11.31 2.09
N ASP A 92 -12.74 -11.04 3.25
CA ASP A 92 -13.61 -9.87 3.43
C ASP A 92 -12.81 -8.58 3.57
N THR A 93 -13.20 -7.55 2.81
CA THR A 93 -12.49 -6.27 2.81
C THR A 93 -12.70 -5.48 4.10
N GLY A 94 -13.86 -5.64 4.75
CA GLY A 94 -14.13 -5.04 6.06
C GLY A 94 -13.28 -5.67 7.15
N GLU A 95 -13.24 -7.00 7.21
CA GLU A 95 -12.38 -7.76 8.11
C GLU A 95 -10.90 -7.40 7.92
N LEU A 96 -10.45 -7.25 6.67
CA LEU A 96 -9.08 -6.84 6.38
C LEU A 96 -8.80 -5.43 6.91
N ARG A 97 -9.71 -4.47 6.75
CA ARG A 97 -9.54 -3.12 7.32
C ARG A 97 -9.45 -3.16 8.83
N ASP A 98 -10.29 -3.96 9.48
CA ASP A 98 -10.27 -4.10 10.93
C ASP A 98 -8.97 -4.77 11.42
N HIS A 99 -8.48 -5.77 10.69
CA HIS A 99 -7.16 -6.36 10.94
C HIS A 99 -6.04 -5.32 10.84
N LEU A 100 -5.99 -4.54 9.75
CA LEU A 100 -4.95 -3.52 9.55
C LEU A 100 -4.98 -2.43 10.64
N ARG A 101 -6.16 -2.05 11.14
CA ARG A 101 -6.31 -1.07 12.23
C ARG A 101 -5.63 -1.51 13.53
N THR A 102 -5.46 -2.82 13.75
CA THR A 102 -4.72 -3.34 14.91
C THR A 102 -3.21 -3.09 14.81
N GLY A 103 -2.71 -2.72 13.63
CA GLY A 103 -1.28 -2.58 13.34
C GLY A 103 -0.59 -3.91 13.03
N GLN A 104 -1.33 -5.03 12.99
CA GLN A 104 -0.82 -6.28 12.44
C GLN A 104 -0.53 -6.13 10.93
N THR A 105 0.46 -6.87 10.44
CA THR A 105 0.91 -6.81 9.05
C THR A 105 1.48 -8.16 8.62
N VAL A 106 2.03 -8.22 7.41
CA VAL A 106 2.66 -9.39 6.81
C VAL A 106 3.78 -10.00 7.68
N ASP A 107 3.95 -11.32 7.58
CA ASP A 107 5.00 -12.03 8.32
C ASP A 107 6.39 -11.75 7.73
N LEU A 108 7.19 -10.96 8.43
CA LEU A 108 8.56 -10.63 8.02
C LEU A 108 9.54 -11.80 8.17
N ALA A 109 9.19 -12.87 8.88
CA ALA A 109 10.02 -14.08 8.95
C ALA A 109 10.12 -14.81 7.60
N GLU A 110 9.19 -14.55 6.67
CA GLU A 110 9.19 -15.07 5.31
C GLU A 110 10.33 -14.47 4.46
N VAL A 111 10.73 -13.23 4.76
CA VAL A 111 11.86 -12.56 4.08
C VAL A 111 13.17 -13.03 4.71
N LYS A 112 13.85 -13.97 4.03
CA LYS A 112 15.07 -14.60 4.56
C LYS A 112 16.30 -13.72 4.49
N ASP A 113 16.38 -12.83 3.50
CA ASP A 113 17.44 -11.84 3.41
C ASP A 113 17.31 -10.79 4.53
N SER A 114 18.36 -10.64 5.34
CA SER A 114 18.31 -9.80 6.53
C SER A 114 18.23 -8.31 6.21
N GLU A 115 18.91 -7.87 5.16
CA GLU A 115 18.95 -6.47 4.75
C GLU A 115 17.57 -6.03 4.24
N THR A 116 17.00 -6.79 3.30
CA THR A 116 15.65 -6.58 2.76
C THR A 116 14.61 -6.60 3.88
N ARG A 117 14.69 -7.59 4.78
CA ARG A 117 13.75 -7.69 5.91
C ARG A 117 13.83 -6.49 6.85
N GLU A 118 15.02 -6.00 7.16
CA GLU A 118 15.19 -4.83 8.04
C GLU A 118 14.70 -3.55 7.37
N TRP A 119 14.92 -3.42 6.06
CA TRP A 119 14.39 -2.31 5.28
C TRP A 119 12.86 -2.29 5.26
N ILE A 120 12.21 -3.44 5.00
CA ILE A 120 10.75 -3.58 5.06
C ILE A 120 10.27 -3.24 6.48
N ARG A 121 10.88 -3.84 7.52
CA ARG A 121 10.52 -3.61 8.93
C ARG A 121 10.53 -2.13 9.29
N LYS A 122 11.59 -1.41 8.93
CA LYS A 122 11.73 0.02 9.21
C LYS A 122 10.55 0.80 8.64
N ILE A 123 10.23 0.60 7.37
CA ILE A 123 9.17 1.35 6.70
C ILE A 123 7.78 0.99 7.24
N LEU A 124 7.54 -0.30 7.50
CA LEU A 124 6.25 -0.74 8.07
C LEU A 124 6.05 -0.15 9.49
N ARG A 125 7.11 -0.09 10.31
CA ARG A 125 7.05 0.57 11.63
C ARG A 125 6.75 2.06 11.52
N GLU A 126 7.35 2.76 10.57
CA GLU A 126 7.09 4.18 10.33
C GLU A 126 5.63 4.44 9.93
N GLY A 127 4.98 3.50 9.22
CA GLY A 127 3.54 3.52 8.96
C GLY A 127 2.67 2.93 10.08
N GLY A 128 3.26 2.58 11.22
CA GLY A 128 2.55 2.19 12.44
C GLY A 128 2.31 0.69 12.64
N ALA A 129 2.92 -0.18 11.83
CA ALA A 129 2.83 -1.63 12.01
C ALA A 129 3.61 -2.12 13.25
N LEU A 130 3.15 -3.23 13.83
CA LEU A 130 3.73 -3.88 15.01
C LEU A 130 4.67 -5.03 14.59
N VAL A 131 5.85 -4.70 14.05
CA VAL A 131 6.88 -5.66 13.55
C VAL A 131 8.29 -5.33 14.02
#